data_AF-A0A355GSZ2-F1
#
_entry.id   AF-A0A355GSZ2-F1
#
_cell.length_a   1.000
_cell.length_b   1.000
_cell.length_c   1.000
_cell.angle_alpha   90.00
_cell.angle_beta   90.00
_cell.angle_gamma   90.00
#
_symmetry.space_group_name_H-M   'P 1'
#
loop_
_entity.id
_entity.type
_entity.pdbx_description
1 polymer ?
#
loop_
_entity_poly.entity_id
_entity_poly.type
_entity_poly.pdbx_seq_one_letter_code
_entity_poly.pdbx_strand_id
1 'polypeptide(L)'
;RPALDISAEFAGEYFKDLQALKIEMPDIVPKVSEHIPEILDMVKGLVEKGHAYVVDGDVYYAVESFPGYGKLSGRSLEDMQAGARIEVDARKRHPMDFAVWKSAKPGEPAWDSPWGPGRPGWHI
;
A
#
# COMPACT_ATOMS: atom_id res chain seq x y z
N ARG A 1 10.93 -19.65 -5.66
CA ARG A 1 11.86 -18.55 -6.02
C ARG A 1 11.54 -17.36 -5.13
N PRO A 2 12.52 -16.64 -4.58
CA PRO A 2 12.30 -15.42 -3.81
C PRO A 2 11.45 -14.39 -4.60
N ALA A 3 10.55 -13.69 -3.92
CA ALA A 3 9.64 -12.73 -4.56
C ALA A 3 10.39 -11.59 -5.27
N LEU A 4 11.50 -11.12 -4.69
CA LEU A 4 12.32 -10.04 -5.25
C LEU A 4 13.02 -10.45 -6.56
N ASP A 5 13.42 -11.72 -6.70
CA ASP A 5 14.03 -12.21 -7.94
C ASP A 5 13.02 -12.20 -9.09
N ILE A 6 11.78 -12.60 -8.81
CA ILE A 6 10.68 -12.58 -9.79
C ILE A 6 10.36 -11.12 -10.16
N SER A 7 10.30 -10.22 -9.17
CA SER A 7 10.07 -8.80 -9.41
C SER A 7 11.17 -8.16 -10.26
N ALA A 8 12.44 -8.51 -10.02
CA ALA A 8 13.57 -8.00 -10.79
C ALA A 8 13.56 -8.51 -12.24
N GLU A 9 13.19 -9.78 -12.47
CA GLU A 9 13.02 -10.34 -13.81
C GLU A 9 11.97 -9.57 -14.61
N PHE A 10 10.76 -9.44 -14.08
CA PHE A 10 9.67 -8.75 -14.79
C PHE A 10 9.91 -7.25 -14.96
N ALA A 11 10.59 -6.60 -14.01
CA ALA A 11 11.03 -5.21 -14.20
C ALA A 11 12.02 -5.11 -15.37
N GLY A 12 12.95 -6.05 -15.48
CA GLY A 12 13.89 -6.13 -16.61
C GLY A 12 13.19 -6.29 -17.95
N GLU A 13 12.18 -7.18 -18.05
CA GLU A 13 11.38 -7.34 -19.27
C GLU A 13 10.60 -6.06 -19.61
N TYR A 14 9.99 -5.41 -18.62
CA TYR A 14 9.28 -4.14 -18.82
C TYR A 14 10.19 -3.05 -19.43
N PHE A 15 11.45 -2.93 -18.96
CA PHE A 15 12.39 -1.96 -19.53
C PHE A 15 12.81 -2.30 -20.96
N LYS A 16 12.91 -3.59 -21.33
CA LYS A 16 13.15 -3.99 -22.71
C LYS A 16 12.00 -3.56 -23.62
N ASP A 17 10.76 -3.72 -23.17
CA ASP A 17 9.57 -3.30 -23.91
C ASP A 17 9.53 -1.78 -24.10
N LEU A 18 9.81 -1.00 -23.04
CA LEU A 18 9.90 0.46 -23.14
C LEU A 18 10.95 0.90 -24.18
N GLN A 19 12.12 0.25 -24.16
CA GLN A 19 13.18 0.54 -25.13
C GLN A 19 12.75 0.21 -26.56
N ALA A 20 12.10 -0.93 -26.77
CA ALA A 20 11.59 -1.35 -28.08
C ALA A 20 10.54 -0.36 -28.62
N LEU A 21 9.72 0.21 -27.73
CA LEU A 21 8.75 1.26 -28.05
C LEU A 21 9.36 2.66 -28.19
N LYS A 22 10.68 2.81 -28.02
CA LYS A 22 11.41 4.09 -28.03
C LYS A 22 10.88 5.08 -27.00
N ILE A 23 10.43 4.58 -25.86
CA ILE A 23 10.01 5.40 -24.73
C ILE A 23 11.26 5.88 -23.99
N GLU A 24 11.27 7.16 -23.62
CA GLU A 24 12.34 7.75 -22.82
C GLU A 24 12.34 7.14 -21.41
N MET A 25 13.53 6.83 -20.90
CA MET A 25 13.68 6.19 -19.60
C MET A 25 13.51 7.22 -18.48
N PRO A 26 12.82 6.86 -17.38
CA PRO A 26 12.73 7.73 -16.22
C PRO A 26 14.11 7.94 -15.57
N ASP A 27 14.37 9.13 -15.05
CA ASP A 27 15.62 9.45 -14.34
C ASP A 27 15.79 8.62 -13.06
N ILE A 28 14.68 8.28 -12.40
CA ILE A 28 14.66 7.58 -11.12
C ILE A 28 13.59 6.49 -11.16
N VAL A 29 13.97 5.28 -10.73
CA VAL A 29 13.08 4.12 -10.60
C VAL A 29 13.16 3.59 -9.16
N PRO A 30 12.43 4.21 -8.21
CA PRO A 30 12.49 3.78 -6.82
C PRO A 30 11.79 2.42 -6.66
N LYS A 31 12.38 1.53 -5.87
CA LYS A 31 11.75 0.25 -5.50
C LYS A 31 11.19 0.34 -4.10
N VAL A 32 9.96 -0.13 -3.92
CA VAL A 32 9.30 -0.20 -2.61
C VAL A 32 10.16 -0.94 -1.58
N SER A 33 10.77 -2.06 -1.99
CA SER A 33 11.65 -2.86 -1.12
C SER A 33 12.90 -2.13 -0.62
N GLU A 34 13.28 -1.02 -1.27
CA GLU A 34 14.45 -0.20 -0.93
C GLU A 34 14.09 1.04 -0.09
N HIS A 35 12.80 1.34 0.11
CA HIS A 35 12.29 2.55 0.79
C HIS A 35 11.40 2.22 2.00
N ILE A 36 11.62 1.06 2.61
CA ILE A 36 10.83 0.59 3.76
C ILE A 36 10.96 1.53 4.97
N PRO A 37 12.14 2.08 5.33
CA PRO A 37 12.24 3.03 6.43
C PRO A 37 11.33 4.26 6.27
N GLU A 38 11.30 4.85 5.07
CA GLU A 38 10.49 6.02 4.73
C GLU A 38 8.99 5.70 4.80
N ILE A 39 8.59 4.53 4.28
CA ILE A 39 7.21 4.04 4.36
C ILE A 39 6.81 3.88 5.82
N LEU A 40 7.65 3.25 6.66
CA LEU A 40 7.35 3.07 8.08
C LEU A 40 7.19 4.40 8.81
N ASP A 41 8.03 5.39 8.49
CA ASP A 41 7.91 6.72 9.07
C ASP A 41 6.64 7.45 8.62
N MET A 42 6.23 7.28 7.37
CA MET A 42 4.94 7.78 6.88
C MET A 42 3.76 7.14 7.63
N VAL A 43 3.77 5.82 7.80
CA VAL A 43 2.71 5.10 8.52
C VAL A 43 2.67 5.54 9.99
N LYS A 44 3.81 5.66 10.67
CA LYS A 44 3.88 6.18 12.04
C LYS A 44 3.25 7.57 12.13
N GLY A 45 3.63 8.48 11.22
CA GLY A 45 3.07 9.83 11.18
C GLY A 45 1.56 9.86 10.94
N LEU A 46 1.02 8.93 10.14
CA LEU A 46 -0.43 8.79 9.95
C LEU A 46 -1.14 8.32 11.23
N VAL A 47 -0.55 7.35 11.94
CA VAL A 47 -1.10 6.85 13.21
C VAL A 47 -1.07 7.94 14.28
N GLU A 48 0.06 8.65 14.43
CA GLU A 48 0.23 9.75 15.40
C GLU A 48 -0.77 10.89 15.18
N LYS A 49 -1.11 11.18 13.92
CA LYS A 49 -2.09 12.22 13.55
C LYS A 49 -3.54 11.75 13.61
N GLY A 50 -3.80 10.49 13.96
CA GLY A 50 -5.16 9.93 14.03
C GLY A 50 -5.79 9.61 12.66
N HIS A 51 -4.97 9.57 11.59
CA HIS A 51 -5.43 9.20 10.24
C HIS A 51 -5.30 7.70 9.94
N ALA A 52 -4.61 6.97 10.81
CA ALA A 52 -4.52 5.52 10.71
C ALA A 52 -4.65 4.86 12.09
N TYR A 53 -5.01 3.59 12.10
CA TYR A 53 -5.19 2.81 13.31
C TYR A 53 -4.68 1.37 13.15
N VAL A 54 -4.21 0.80 14.25
CA VAL A 54 -3.65 -0.55 14.31
C VAL A 54 -4.72 -1.56 14.69
N VAL A 55 -4.72 -2.73 14.05
CA VAL A 55 -5.56 -3.88 14.38
C VAL A 55 -4.74 -5.16 14.13
N ASP A 56 -4.42 -5.93 15.17
CA ASP A 56 -3.72 -7.22 15.09
C ASP A 56 -2.43 -7.20 14.21
N GLY A 57 -1.65 -6.10 14.28
CA GLY A 57 -0.44 -5.92 13.48
C GLY A 57 -0.66 -5.35 12.07
N ASP A 58 -1.90 -5.27 11.59
CA ASP A 58 -2.27 -4.48 10.42
C ASP A 58 -2.42 -3.00 10.80
N VAL A 59 -2.15 -2.09 9.86
CA VAL A 59 -2.44 -0.66 10.01
C VAL A 59 -3.33 -0.21 8.86
N TYR A 60 -4.47 0.38 9.19
CA TYR A 60 -5.46 0.86 8.25
C TYR A 60 -5.54 2.39 8.25
N TYR A 61 -5.64 2.98 7.07
CA TYR A 61 -6.01 4.38 6.91
C TYR A 61 -7.52 4.54 7.13
N ALA A 62 -7.91 5.43 8.03
CA ALA A 62 -9.30 5.77 8.31
C ALA A 62 -9.78 6.81 7.30
N VAL A 63 -10.56 6.40 6.28
CA VAL A 63 -10.96 7.32 5.21
C VAL A 63 -11.79 8.51 5.70
N GLU A 64 -12.61 8.29 6.74
CA GLU A 64 -13.44 9.32 7.36
C GLU A 64 -12.62 10.36 8.15
N SER A 65 -11.36 10.04 8.49
CA SER A 65 -10.47 10.99 9.19
C SER A 65 -10.03 12.16 8.28
N PHE A 66 -10.24 12.05 6.97
CA PHE A 66 -9.89 13.08 6.01
C PHE A 66 -11.13 13.55 5.23
N PRO A 67 -11.73 14.70 5.59
CA PRO A 67 -12.96 15.20 4.96
C PRO A 67 -12.87 15.43 3.45
N GLY A 68 -11.65 15.59 2.91
CA GLY A 68 -11.41 15.75 1.47
C GLY A 68 -11.29 14.44 0.70
N TYR A 69 -11.55 13.28 1.31
CA TYR A 69 -11.44 11.98 0.64
C TYR A 69 -12.40 11.92 -0.55
N GLY A 70 -11.90 11.42 -1.70
CA GLY A 70 -12.68 11.37 -2.95
C GLY A 70 -12.53 12.59 -3.85
N LYS A 71 -11.94 13.70 -3.39
CA LYS A 71 -11.77 14.97 -4.16
C LYS A 71 -11.17 14.79 -5.57
N LEU A 72 -10.20 13.88 -5.74
CA LEU A 72 -9.60 13.60 -7.05
C LEU A 72 -10.56 12.86 -7.99
N SER A 73 -11.31 11.90 -7.46
CA SER A 73 -12.25 11.08 -8.24
C SER A 73 -13.60 11.76 -8.48
N GLY A 74 -13.93 12.80 -7.70
CA GLY A 74 -15.25 13.44 -7.68
C GLY A 74 -16.36 12.59 -7.05
N ARG A 75 -16.03 11.44 -6.43
CA ARG A 75 -17.00 10.56 -5.78
C ARG A 75 -17.05 10.82 -4.28
N SER A 76 -18.25 10.85 -3.70
CA SER A 76 -18.42 10.81 -2.25
C SER A 76 -18.23 9.39 -1.71
N LEU A 77 -17.99 9.27 -0.40
CA LEU A 77 -17.96 7.96 0.28
C LEU A 77 -19.29 7.21 0.15
N GLU A 78 -20.40 7.95 0.09
CA GLU A 78 -21.75 7.43 -0.13
C GLU A 78 -21.91 6.87 -1.55
N ASP A 79 -21.41 7.57 -2.58
CA ASP A 79 -21.41 7.11 -3.98
C ASP A 79 -20.47 5.92 -4.20
N MET A 80 -19.51 5.72 -3.31
CA MET A 80 -18.58 4.59 -3.33
C MET A 80 -19.20 3.29 -2.79
N GLN A 81 -20.47 3.29 -2.37
CA GLN A 81 -21.17 2.11 -1.85
C GLN A 81 -21.09 0.88 -2.80
N ALA A 82 -20.29 -0.09 -2.34
CA ALA A 82 -20.30 -1.51 -2.65
C ALA A 82 -20.25 -1.95 -4.13
N GLY A 83 -19.21 -1.53 -4.84
CA GLY A 83 -18.70 -2.24 -6.03
C GLY A 83 -17.67 -3.33 -5.72
N ALA A 84 -17.52 -3.76 -4.46
CA ALA A 84 -16.33 -4.45 -4.01
C ALA A 84 -16.40 -5.98 -4.20
N ARG A 85 -15.65 -6.49 -5.18
CA ARG A 85 -15.28 -7.90 -5.39
C ARG A 85 -14.41 -8.51 -4.27
N ILE A 86 -14.40 -7.96 -3.05
CA ILE A 86 -13.51 -8.38 -1.95
C ILE A 86 -14.32 -8.43 -0.65
N GLU A 87 -14.20 -9.53 0.11
CA GLU A 87 -14.78 -9.65 1.44
C GLU A 87 -14.34 -8.49 2.34
N VAL A 88 -15.31 -7.79 2.94
CA VAL A 88 -15.04 -6.72 3.89
C VAL A 88 -14.45 -7.33 5.15
N ASP A 89 -13.20 -6.98 5.46
CA ASP A 89 -12.59 -7.34 6.74
C ASP A 89 -13.38 -6.66 7.87
N ALA A 90 -14.10 -7.47 8.65
CA ALA A 90 -14.99 -7.01 9.71
C ALA A 90 -14.27 -6.25 10.84
N ARG A 91 -12.93 -6.31 10.88
CA ARG A 91 -12.13 -5.59 11.87
C ARG A 91 -11.92 -4.11 11.52
N LYS A 92 -12.24 -3.71 10.28
CA LYS A 92 -12.16 -2.31 9.86
C LYS A 92 -13.25 -1.48 10.53
N ARG A 93 -12.91 -0.26 10.94
CA ARG A 93 -13.88 0.74 11.43
C ARG A 93 -14.84 1.18 10.35
N HIS A 94 -14.34 1.33 9.12
CA HIS A 94 -15.16 1.66 7.95
C HIS A 94 -14.81 0.73 6.77
N PRO A 95 -15.79 0.24 5.97
CA PRO A 95 -15.55 -0.72 4.89
C PRO A 95 -14.54 -0.25 3.83
N MET A 96 -14.46 1.05 3.63
CA MET A 96 -13.54 1.70 2.67
C MET A 96 -12.14 1.96 3.23
N ASP A 97 -11.90 1.68 4.51
CA ASP A 97 -10.55 1.76 5.07
C ASP A 97 -9.64 0.77 4.35
N PHE A 98 -8.42 1.22 4.03
CA PHE A 98 -7.45 0.41 3.30
C PHE A 98 -6.18 0.27 4.12
N ALA A 99 -5.49 -0.86 3.94
CA ALA A 99 -4.26 -1.11 4.66
C ALA A 99 -3.15 -0.22 4.11
N VAL A 100 -2.44 0.43 5.02
CA VAL A 100 -1.16 1.13 4.77
C VAL A 100 0.02 0.28 5.24
N TRP A 101 -0.23 -0.68 6.15
CA TRP A 101 0.69 -1.75 6.52
C TRP A 101 -0.10 -3.03 6.75
N LYS A 102 0.43 -4.17 6.31
CA LYS A 102 -0.16 -5.50 6.52
C LYS A 102 0.81 -6.40 7.25
N SER A 103 0.33 -7.01 8.33
CA SER A 103 1.01 -8.11 8.99
C SER A 103 1.30 -9.24 8.01
N ALA A 104 2.50 -9.83 8.11
CA ALA A 104 2.92 -10.88 7.19
C ALA A 104 2.31 -12.23 7.60
N LYS A 105 1.82 -12.98 6.61
CA LYS A 105 1.46 -14.39 6.80
C LYS A 105 2.70 -15.28 6.71
N PRO A 106 2.69 -16.49 7.29
CA PRO A 106 3.80 -17.43 7.18
C PRO A 106 4.21 -17.65 5.71
N GLY A 107 5.49 -17.41 5.41
CA GLY A 107 6.05 -17.57 4.07
C GLY A 107 5.92 -16.35 3.15
N GLU A 108 5.27 -15.27 3.58
CA GLU A 108 5.28 -13.99 2.85
C GLU A 108 6.59 -13.22 3.08
N PRO A 109 7.07 -12.43 2.10
CA PRO A 109 8.12 -11.44 2.34
C PRO A 109 7.68 -10.45 3.42
N ALA A 110 8.56 -10.18 4.38
CA ALA A 110 8.27 -9.33 5.52
C ALA A 110 9.47 -8.47 5.88
N TRP A 111 9.17 -7.28 6.42
CA TRP A 111 10.11 -6.36 7.03
C TRP A 111 9.68 -6.08 8.46
N ASP A 112 10.67 -5.81 9.32
CA ASP A 112 10.41 -5.46 10.71
C ASP A 112 9.74 -4.10 10.81
N SER A 113 8.77 -3.99 11.72
CA SER A 113 8.06 -2.74 12.00
C SER A 113 7.65 -2.65 13.47
N PRO A 114 7.25 -1.46 13.96
CA PRO A 114 6.69 -1.30 15.31
C PRO A 114 5.44 -2.17 15.57
N TRP A 115 4.75 -2.63 14.52
CA TRP A 115 3.55 -3.45 14.60
C TRP A 115 3.83 -4.94 14.34
N GLY A 116 5.11 -5.33 14.31
CA GLY A 116 5.56 -6.68 13.98
C GLY A 116 5.94 -6.85 12.50
N PRO A 117 6.41 -8.06 12.11
CA PRO A 117 6.79 -8.33 10.72
C PRO A 117 5.60 -8.13 9.77
N GLY A 118 5.82 -7.37 8.70
CA GLY A 118 4.77 -7.05 7.76
C GLY A 118 5.29 -6.50 6.44
N ARG A 119 4.39 -5.93 5.66
CA ARG A 119 4.68 -5.35 4.34
C ARG A 119 3.83 -4.11 4.09
N PRO A 120 4.29 -3.20 3.22
CA PRO A 120 3.53 -2.02 2.84
C PRO A 120 2.15 -2.36 2.28
N GLY A 121 1.18 -1.50 2.56
CA GLY A 121 -0.06 -1.41 1.80
C GLY A 121 0.20 -0.93 0.38
N TRP A 122 -0.77 -1.06 -0.53
CA TRP A 122 -0.58 -0.61 -1.91
C TRP A 122 -0.39 0.91 -2.01
N HIS A 123 -1.22 1.68 -1.30
CA HIS A 123 -1.34 3.13 -1.52
C HIS A 123 -0.45 4.00 -0.62
N ILE A 124 0.44 3.41 0.18
CA ILE A 124 1.33 4.15 1.07
C ILE A 124 2.57 4.65 0.35
#